data_AF-A0A2X2Y1L8-F1
#
_entry.id   AF-A0A2X2Y1L8-F1
#
_cell.length_a   1.000
_cell.length_b   1.000
_cell.length_c   1.000
_cell.angle_alpha   90.00
_cell.angle_beta   90.00
_cell.angle_gamma   90.00
#
_symmetry.space_group_name_H-M   'P 1'
#
loop_
_entity.id
_entity.type
_entity.pdbx_description
1 polymer ?
#
loop_
_entity_poly.entity_id
_entity_poly.type
_entity_poly.pdbx_seq_one_letter_code
_entity_poly.pdbx_strand_id
1 'polypeptide(L)'
;MEKNLFLELESIDIELSRLTLKNLNKNEREYRKYLVSKIERVSKEIMIKGKKEEVLKLEYILRNFLFNYRIKEYLKYFNRAM
;
A
#
# COMPACT_ATOMS: atom_id res chain seq x y z
N MET A 1 -7.54 12.20 11.98
CA MET A 1 -7.28 10.75 11.83
C MET A 1 -6.75 10.45 10.42
N GLU A 2 -7.36 11.00 9.36
CA GLU A 2 -7.05 10.75 7.93
C GLU A 2 -5.60 11.08 7.47
N LYS A 3 -5.00 12.22 7.89
CA LYS A 3 -3.64 12.59 7.45
C LYS A 3 -2.58 11.54 7.77
N ASN A 4 -2.70 10.84 8.91
CA ASN A 4 -1.68 9.89 9.34
C ASN A 4 -1.63 8.64 8.48
N LEU A 5 -2.77 8.18 7.95
CA LEU A 5 -2.84 6.95 7.17
C LEU A 5 -2.25 7.12 5.77
N PHE A 6 -2.55 8.25 5.10
CA PHE A 6 -1.93 8.54 3.80
C PHE A 6 -0.44 8.84 3.91
N LEU A 7 0.00 9.52 4.97
CA LEU A 7 1.43 9.70 5.25
C LEU A 7 2.14 8.37 5.50
N GLU A 8 1.47 7.42 6.16
CA GLU A 8 2.02 6.06 6.34
C GLU A 8 2.21 5.35 4.97
N LEU A 9 1.27 5.51 4.04
CA LEU A 9 1.42 4.97 2.68
C LEU A 9 2.57 5.65 1.93
N GLU A 10 2.71 6.96 2.01
CA GLU A 10 3.84 7.69 1.39
C GLU A 10 5.19 7.24 1.98
N SER A 11 5.27 7.04 3.30
CA SER A 11 6.46 6.48 3.94
C SER A 11 6.78 5.09 3.40
N ILE A 12 5.78 4.22 3.29
CA ILE A 12 5.96 2.86 2.78
C ILE A 12 6.44 2.87 1.32
N ASP A 13 5.93 3.79 0.49
CA ASP A 13 6.36 3.95 -0.90
C ASP A 13 7.86 4.28 -0.99
N ILE A 14 8.33 5.24 -0.17
CA ILE A 14 9.75 5.58 -0.09
C ILE A 14 10.59 4.36 0.31
N GLU A 15 10.14 3.58 1.29
CA GLU A 15 10.86 2.41 1.75
C GLU A 15 10.90 1.29 0.70
N LEU A 16 9.78 1.03 0.02
CA LEU A 16 9.71 0.04 -1.06
C LEU A 16 10.58 0.43 -2.25
N SER A 17 10.67 1.72 -2.59
CA SER A 17 11.56 2.23 -3.64
C SER A 17 13.03 1.88 -3.37
N ARG A 18 13.47 1.96 -2.10
CA ARG A 18 14.84 1.59 -1.69
C ARG A 18 15.10 0.09 -1.79
N LEU A 19 14.05 -0.72 -1.59
CA LEU A 19 14.13 -2.18 -1.67
C LEU A 19 14.06 -2.70 -3.12
N THR A 20 13.58 -1.90 -4.07
CA THR A 20 13.50 -2.32 -5.49
C THR A 20 14.80 -2.11 -6.25
N LEU A 21 15.72 -1.29 -5.75
CA LEU A 21 16.97 -0.93 -6.42
C LEU A 21 18.11 -1.95 -6.23
N LYS A 22 17.90 -3.06 -5.50
CA LYS A 22 18.97 -4.02 -5.15
C LYS A 22 18.47 -5.46 -4.96
N ASN A 23 19.39 -6.41 -5.00
CA ASN A 23 19.11 -7.81 -4.63
C ASN A 23 18.85 -7.92 -3.13
N LEU A 24 17.61 -8.28 -2.76
CA LEU A 24 17.17 -8.35 -1.37
C LEU A 24 17.74 -9.56 -0.64
N ASN A 25 18.36 -9.30 0.52
CA ASN A 25 18.72 -10.34 1.49
C ASN A 25 17.49 -10.88 2.24
N LYS A 26 17.68 -11.91 3.08
CA LYS A 26 16.57 -12.56 3.81
C LYS A 26 15.77 -11.57 4.66
N ASN A 27 16.46 -10.72 5.43
CA ASN A 27 15.83 -9.75 6.33
C ASN A 27 15.06 -8.69 5.53
N GLU A 28 15.60 -8.26 4.38
CA GLU A 28 14.95 -7.28 3.52
C GLU A 28 13.72 -7.85 2.80
N ARG A 29 13.73 -9.13 2.44
CA ARG A 29 12.54 -9.81 1.92
C ARG A 29 11.44 -9.90 2.97
N GLU A 30 11.81 -10.18 4.21
CA GLU A 30 10.89 -10.24 5.33
C GLU A 30 10.35 -8.85 5.69
N TYR A 31 11.21 -7.84 5.64
CA TYR A 31 10.83 -6.45 5.79
C TYR A 31 9.86 -5.99 4.68
N ARG A 32 10.11 -6.38 3.43
CA ARG A 32 9.18 -6.13 2.33
C ARG A 32 7.80 -6.75 2.58
N LYS A 33 7.73 -7.99 3.10
CA LYS A 33 6.46 -8.61 3.48
C LYS A 33 5.74 -7.83 4.57
N TYR A 34 6.49 -7.32 5.55
CA TYR A 34 5.94 -6.47 6.60
C TYR A 34 5.35 -5.15 6.04
N LEU A 35 6.05 -4.50 5.10
CA LEU A 35 5.54 -3.31 4.42
C LEU A 35 4.25 -3.60 3.64
N VAL A 36 4.17 -4.74 2.95
CA VAL A 36 2.93 -5.18 2.26
C VAL A 36 1.78 -5.35 3.25
N SER A 37 2.02 -5.98 4.40
CA SER A 37 1.02 -6.14 5.46
C SER A 37 0.53 -4.79 6.01
N LYS A 38 1.43 -3.82 6.17
CA LYS A 38 1.04 -2.45 6.55
C LYS A 38 0.14 -1.78 5.51
N ILE A 39 0.48 -1.89 4.22
CA ILE A 39 -0.38 -1.36 3.15
C ILE A 39 -1.78 -1.96 3.27
N GLU A 40 -1.90 -3.27 3.47
CA GLU A 40 -3.20 -3.93 3.62
C GLU A 40 -3.99 -3.41 4.83
N ARG A 41 -3.34 -3.27 5.99
CA ARG A 41 -3.95 -2.73 7.22
C ARG A 41 -4.48 -1.30 7.01
N VAL A 42 -3.62 -0.41 6.52
CA VAL A 42 -3.95 1.00 6.30
C VAL A 42 -5.07 1.15 5.29
N SER A 43 -4.99 0.40 4.20
CA SER A 43 -6.01 0.44 3.15
C SER A 43 -7.36 -0.05 3.66
N LYS A 44 -7.42 -1.14 4.45
CA LYS A 44 -8.68 -1.60 5.08
C LYS A 44 -9.28 -0.52 5.98
N GLU A 45 -8.45 0.18 6.75
CA GLU A 45 -8.94 1.23 7.64
C GLU A 45 -9.57 2.41 6.87
N ILE A 46 -8.92 2.85 5.78
CA ILE A 46 -9.46 3.89 4.90
C ILE A 46 -10.73 3.40 4.18
N MET A 47 -10.78 2.15 3.72
CA MET A 47 -11.99 1.60 3.08
C MET A 47 -13.19 1.53 4.03
N ILE A 48 -12.98 1.24 5.32
CA ILE A 48 -14.06 1.12 6.31
C ILE A 48 -14.51 2.48 6.84
N LYS A 49 -13.57 3.39 7.09
CA LYS A 49 -13.82 4.63 7.84
C LYS A 49 -13.71 5.91 6.99
N GLY A 50 -13.08 5.82 5.82
CA GLY A 50 -12.80 6.95 4.95
C GLY A 50 -14.01 7.38 4.13
N LYS A 51 -13.98 8.63 3.67
CA LYS A 51 -14.97 9.19 2.74
C LYS A 51 -14.74 8.65 1.33
N LYS A 52 -15.76 8.78 0.47
CA LYS A 52 -15.69 8.36 -0.94
C LYS A 52 -14.47 8.93 -1.68
N GLU A 53 -14.13 10.21 -1.45
CA GLU A 53 -12.97 10.87 -2.06
C GLU A 53 -11.64 10.25 -1.61
N GLU A 54 -11.54 9.85 -0.34
CA GLU A 54 -10.37 9.19 0.21
C GLU A 54 -10.20 7.77 -0.32
N VAL A 55 -11.32 7.05 -0.50
CA VAL A 55 -11.32 5.72 -1.12
C VAL A 55 -10.84 5.80 -2.56
N LEU A 56 -11.27 6.81 -3.33
CA LEU A 56 -10.78 7.04 -4.69
C LEU A 56 -9.29 7.42 -4.70
N LYS A 57 -8.85 8.26 -3.77
CA LYS A 57 -7.42 8.59 -3.61
C LYS A 57 -6.59 7.35 -3.26
N LEU A 58 -7.09 6.50 -2.36
CA LEU A 58 -6.48 5.24 -2.00
C LEU A 58 -6.34 4.32 -3.22
N GLU A 59 -7.38 4.22 -4.05
CA GLU A 59 -7.33 3.43 -5.28
C GLU A 59 -6.18 3.87 -6.19
N TYR A 60 -6.02 5.18 -6.40
CA TYR A 60 -4.93 5.74 -7.20
C TYR A 60 -3.55 5.36 -6.63
N ILE A 61 -3.37 5.50 -5.32
CA ILE A 61 -2.12 5.14 -4.62
C ILE A 61 -1.82 3.65 -4.78
N LEU A 62 -2.82 2.79 -4.63
CA LEU A 62 -2.65 1.35 -4.72
C LEU A 62 -2.37 0.86 -6.14
N ARG A 63 -2.90 1.54 -7.17
CA ARG A 63 -2.48 1.32 -8.56
C ARG A 63 -0.98 1.57 -8.71
N ASN A 64 -0.43 2.64 -8.12
CA ASN A 64 1.01 2.89 -8.14
C ASN A 64 1.80 1.78 -7.44
N PHE A 65 1.33 1.28 -6.29
CA PHE A 65 1.98 0.16 -5.61
C PHE A 65 1.99 -1.13 -6.46
N LEU A 66 0.92 -1.39 -7.20
CA LEU A 66 0.87 -2.51 -8.16
C LEU A 66 1.93 -2.33 -9.26
N PHE A 67 1.93 -1.18 -9.93
CA PHE A 67 2.80 -0.94 -11.08
C PHE A 67 4.28 -0.94 -10.68
N ASN A 68 4.63 -0.26 -9.59
CA ASN A 68 6.01 -0.05 -9.19
C ASN A 68 6.60 -1.27 -8.45
N TYR A 69 5.80 -1.98 -7.67
CA TYR A 69 6.32 -3.02 -6.76
C TYR A 69 5.68 -4.40 -6.93
N ARG A 70 4.76 -4.56 -7.89
CA ARG A 70 4.01 -5.82 -8.15
C ARG A 70 3.23 -6.32 -6.92
N ILE A 71 2.78 -5.42 -6.06
CA ILE A 71 1.97 -5.76 -4.88
C ILE A 71 0.52 -5.91 -5.34
N LYS A 72 0.03 -7.15 -5.39
CA LYS A 72 -1.30 -7.50 -5.94
C LYS A 72 -2.35 -7.69 -4.87
N GLU A 73 -1.92 -7.89 -3.63
CA GLU A 73 -2.73 -8.36 -2.49
C GLU A 73 -3.96 -7.49 -2.20
N TYR A 74 -4.04 -6.26 -2.75
CA TYR A 74 -5.15 -5.35 -2.48
C TYR A 74 -6.10 -5.04 -3.65
N LEU A 75 -5.72 -5.21 -4.92
CA LEU A 75 -6.64 -4.96 -6.05
C LEU A 75 -7.90 -5.84 -5.99
N LYS A 76 -7.77 -7.04 -5.40
CA LYS A 76 -8.89 -7.96 -5.16
C LYS A 76 -10.03 -7.34 -4.32
N TYR A 77 -9.74 -6.31 -3.52
CA TYR A 77 -10.75 -5.62 -2.70
C TYR A 77 -11.49 -4.52 -3.46
N PHE A 78 -10.91 -3.97 -4.54
CA PHE A 78 -11.57 -2.97 -5.38
C PHE A 78 -12.45 -3.60 -6.47
N ASN A 79 -12.03 -4.72 -7.06
CA ASN A 79 -12.83 -5.47 -8.05
C ASN A 79 -14.10 -6.13 -7.49
N ARG A 80 -14.36 -6.06 -6.17
CA ARG A 80 -15.60 -6.54 -5.55
C ARG A 80 -16.63 -5.43 -5.31
N ALA A 81 -16.28 -4.17 -5.58
CA ALA A 81 -17.13 -3.00 -5.32
C ALA A 81 -17.57 -2.26 -6.61
N MET A 82 -17.28 -2.83 -7.79
CA MET A 82 -17.71 -2.35 -9.10
C MET A 82 -18.45 -3.47 -9.81
#